data_AF-A0A2V5WBN8-F1
#
_entry.id   AF-A0A2V5WBN8-F1
#
_cell.length_a   1.000
_cell.length_b   1.000
_cell.length_c   1.000
_cell.angle_alpha   90.00
_cell.angle_beta   90.00
_cell.angle_gamma   90.00
#
_symmetry.space_group_name_H-M   'P 1'
#
loop_
_entity.id
_entity.type
_entity.pdbx_description
1 polymer ?
#
loop_
_entity_poly.entity_id
_entity_poly.type
_entity_poly.pdbx_seq_one_letter_code
_entity_poly.pdbx_strand_id
1 'polypeptide(L)'
;MAWGDPWQPIGWLLSMLFLLCAFLPDPRGLATGFRSLIKPKTAFFLFWILFFVVSHLWNFRTAPWNGDALFDESGNDLGYLKSNVIGHPYQAAWFHGIISRETLFHYYVWGFLKLFGFNILSYEAALFVIWLTAFVFALLLVDLFFGSYIVTSVAALSFNFLPFAFIYTFVGYRYPMTV
;
A
#
# COMPACT_ATOMS: atom_id res chain seq x y z
N MET A 1 -9.59 24.01 -12.74
CA MET A 1 -8.88 24.43 -11.52
C MET A 1 -8.34 23.15 -10.87
N ALA A 2 -7.08 22.81 -11.14
CA ALA A 2 -6.43 21.62 -10.59
C ALA A 2 -5.87 21.99 -9.22
N TRP A 3 -6.46 21.47 -8.16
CA TRP A 3 -6.04 21.71 -6.77
C TRP A 3 -5.41 20.44 -6.20
N GLY A 4 -4.40 20.62 -5.34
CA GLY A 4 -3.37 19.63 -5.03
C GLY A 4 -2.14 19.87 -5.91
N ASP A 5 -0.92 19.81 -5.35
CA ASP A 5 0.29 19.94 -6.16
C ASP A 5 0.28 18.82 -7.21
N PRO A 6 0.17 19.12 -8.52
CA PRO A 6 0.15 18.09 -9.55
C PRO A 6 1.43 17.24 -9.55
N TRP A 7 2.50 17.74 -8.94
CA TRP A 7 3.76 17.03 -8.76
C TRP A 7 3.76 16.09 -7.56
N GLN A 8 2.79 16.14 -6.66
CA GLN A 8 2.79 15.28 -5.46
C GLN A 8 2.66 13.79 -5.79
N PRO A 9 1.73 13.34 -6.66
CA PRO A 9 1.69 11.96 -7.11
C PRO A 9 2.96 11.56 -7.86
N ILE A 10 3.54 12.49 -8.62
CA ILE A 10 4.78 12.28 -9.37
C ILE A 10 5.95 12.11 -8.40
N GLY A 11 6.08 12.97 -7.39
CA GLY A 11 7.12 12.90 -6.36
C GLY A 11 7.01 11.62 -5.52
N TRP A 12 5.80 11.17 -5.23
CA TRP A 12 5.58 9.88 -4.57
C TRP A 12 5.99 8.71 -5.47
N LEU A 13 5.54 8.70 -6.73
CA LEU A 13 5.93 7.67 -7.71
C LEU A 13 7.44 7.66 -7.94
N LEU A 14 8.09 8.82 -8.00
CA LEU A 14 9.54 8.95 -8.12
C LEU A 14 10.27 8.49 -6.85
N SER A 15 9.69 8.67 -5.66
CA SER A 15 10.27 8.17 -4.41
C SER A 15 10.16 6.65 -4.31
N MET A 16 9.01 6.09 -4.71
CA MET A 16 8.84 4.64 -4.82
C MET A 16 9.75 4.05 -5.89
N LEU A 17 9.86 4.71 -7.05
CA LEU A 17 10.79 4.31 -8.11
C LEU A 17 12.24 4.40 -7.65
N PHE A 18 12.61 5.46 -6.95
CA PHE A 18 13.95 5.62 -6.38
C PHE A 18 14.27 4.52 -5.39
N LEU A 19 13.34 4.20 -4.48
CA LEU A 19 13.49 3.08 -3.55
C LEU A 19 13.64 1.76 -4.30
N LEU A 20 12.80 1.47 -5.29
CA LEU A 20 12.93 0.28 -6.14
C LEU A 20 14.28 0.24 -6.86
N CYS A 21 14.74 1.38 -7.38
CA CYS A 21 16.03 1.50 -8.04
C CYS A 21 17.22 1.35 -7.08
N ALA A 22 17.11 1.78 -5.83
CA ALA A 22 18.14 1.60 -4.81
C ALA A 22 18.40 0.11 -4.51
N PHE A 23 17.42 -0.76 -4.77
CA PHE A 23 17.55 -2.21 -4.65
C PHE A 23 17.78 -2.93 -5.98
N LEU A 24 17.93 -2.21 -7.11
CA LEU A 24 18.28 -2.81 -8.40
C LEU A 24 19.78 -3.20 -8.41
N PRO A 25 20.13 -4.36 -9.00
CA PRO A 25 21.53 -4.76 -9.14
C PRO A 25 22.29 -3.88 -10.15
N ASP A 26 23.63 -3.84 -10.00
CA ASP A 26 24.58 -3.03 -10.78
C ASP A 26 24.33 -3.09 -12.31
N PRO A 27 24.48 -1.98 -13.08
CA PRO A 27 24.12 -1.91 -14.51
C PRO A 27 24.78 -2.95 -15.42
N ARG A 28 25.96 -3.46 -15.05
CA ARG A 28 26.64 -4.55 -15.77
C ARG A 28 25.91 -5.91 -15.61
N GLY A 29 25.17 -6.09 -14.52
CA GLY A 29 24.31 -7.25 -14.25
C GLY A 29 22.92 -7.17 -14.92
N LEU A 30 22.51 -5.98 -15.38
CA LEU A 30 21.26 -5.75 -16.13
C LEU A 30 21.41 -6.14 -17.61
N ALA A 31 22.53 -5.78 -18.24
CA ALA A 31 22.81 -6.11 -19.65
C ALA A 31 22.97 -7.63 -19.90
N THR A 32 23.42 -8.37 -18.90
CA THR A 32 23.49 -9.85 -18.91
C THR A 32 22.20 -10.51 -18.41
N GLY A 33 21.31 -9.75 -17.74
CA GLY A 33 20.12 -10.26 -17.06
C GLY A 33 18.92 -10.55 -17.97
N PHE A 34 18.76 -9.83 -19.08
CA PHE A 34 17.61 -10.06 -19.99
C PHE A 34 17.64 -11.42 -20.72
N ARG A 35 18.80 -12.10 -20.77
CA ARG A 35 18.94 -13.45 -21.35
C ARG A 35 18.62 -14.59 -20.36
N SER A 36 18.43 -14.29 -19.08
CA SER A 36 18.06 -15.24 -18.02
C SER A 36 16.72 -14.77 -17.44
N LEU A 37 15.64 -15.13 -18.11
CA LEU A 37 14.37 -14.40 -18.02
C LEU A 37 13.70 -14.41 -16.64
N ILE A 38 14.10 -15.29 -15.71
CA ILE A 38 13.84 -15.08 -14.28
C ILE A 38 15.01 -15.67 -13.47
N LYS A 39 15.82 -14.82 -12.83
CA LYS A 39 16.78 -15.29 -11.83
C LYS A 39 15.99 -15.94 -10.68
N PRO A 40 16.44 -17.04 -10.06
CA PRO A 40 15.69 -17.76 -9.02
C PRO A 40 15.15 -16.85 -7.91
N LYS A 41 15.92 -15.82 -7.54
CA LYS A 41 15.53 -14.83 -6.54
C LYS A 41 14.35 -13.95 -6.97
N THR A 42 14.30 -13.53 -8.23
CA THR A 42 13.16 -12.79 -8.77
C THR A 42 11.91 -13.67 -8.82
N ALA A 43 12.05 -14.94 -9.24
CA ALA A 43 10.94 -15.89 -9.23
C ALA A 43 10.36 -16.06 -7.82
N PHE A 44 11.23 -16.14 -6.82
CA PHE A 44 10.86 -16.27 -5.42
C PHE A 44 10.01 -15.08 -4.93
N PHE A 45 10.42 -13.84 -5.19
CA PHE A 45 9.61 -12.68 -4.80
C PHE A 45 8.31 -12.56 -5.60
N LEU A 46 8.34 -12.85 -6.91
CA LEU A 46 7.12 -12.86 -7.73
C LEU A 46 6.12 -13.91 -7.24
N PHE A 47 6.59 -15.08 -6.81
CA PHE A 47 5.75 -16.09 -6.18
C PHE A 47 5.05 -15.53 -4.93
N TRP A 48 5.78 -14.87 -4.03
CA TRP A 48 5.17 -14.30 -2.83
C TRP A 48 4.22 -13.15 -3.10
N ILE A 49 4.52 -12.30 -4.10
CA ILE A 49 3.59 -11.25 -4.56
C ILE A 49 2.30 -11.88 -5.10
N LEU A 50 2.41 -12.88 -5.97
CA LEU A 50 1.24 -13.57 -6.52
C LEU A 50 0.44 -14.26 -5.41
N PHE A 51 1.13 -14.91 -4.47
CA PHE A 51 0.51 -15.56 -3.33
C PHE A 51 -0.24 -14.56 -2.42
N PHE A 52 0.35 -13.39 -2.17
CA PHE A 52 -0.31 -12.29 -1.46
C PHE A 52 -1.58 -11.87 -2.19
N VAL A 53 -1.48 -11.60 -3.50
CA VAL A 53 -2.62 -11.15 -4.30
C VAL A 53 -3.74 -12.17 -4.31
N VAL A 54 -3.42 -13.44 -4.57
CA VAL A 54 -4.42 -14.50 -4.62
C VAL A 54 -5.08 -14.68 -3.26
N SER A 55 -4.30 -14.75 -2.17
CA SER A 55 -4.85 -14.99 -0.83
C SER A 55 -5.77 -13.86 -0.32
N HIS A 56 -5.43 -12.61 -0.61
CA HIS A 56 -6.21 -11.44 -0.15
C HIS A 56 -7.41 -11.13 -1.04
N LEU A 57 -7.35 -11.47 -2.33
CA LEU A 57 -8.48 -11.32 -3.24
C LEU A 57 -9.37 -12.58 -3.29
N TRP A 58 -8.93 -13.68 -2.66
CA TRP A 58 -9.74 -14.88 -2.52
C TRP A 58 -11.02 -14.56 -1.75
N ASN A 59 -12.17 -14.85 -2.33
CA ASN A 59 -13.48 -14.53 -1.77
C ASN A 59 -13.68 -13.04 -1.43
N PHE A 60 -12.98 -12.12 -2.12
CA PHE A 60 -13.04 -10.69 -1.84
C PHE A 60 -14.47 -10.14 -1.74
N ARG A 61 -15.38 -10.62 -2.59
CA ARG A 61 -16.79 -10.17 -2.66
C ARG A 61 -17.66 -10.60 -1.48
N THR A 62 -17.22 -11.58 -0.70
CA THR A 62 -18.01 -12.19 0.38
C THR A 62 -17.28 -12.15 1.72
N ALA A 63 -16.09 -11.56 1.75
CA ALA A 63 -15.29 -11.44 2.95
C ALA A 63 -15.85 -10.28 3.77
N PRO A 64 -16.20 -10.49 5.06
CA PRO A 64 -16.92 -9.48 5.83
C PRO A 64 -16.09 -8.21 6.08
N TRP A 65 -14.77 -8.31 6.00
CA TRP A 65 -13.84 -7.18 6.15
C TRP A 65 -13.61 -6.39 4.85
N ASN A 66 -14.23 -6.77 3.72
CA ASN A 66 -14.14 -6.09 2.42
C ASN A 66 -15.53 -5.61 1.99
N GLY A 67 -15.74 -4.30 1.85
CA GLY A 67 -16.93 -3.70 1.24
C GLY A 67 -18.22 -3.83 2.04
N ASP A 68 -18.33 -4.85 2.90
CA ASP A 68 -19.48 -5.20 3.72
C ASP A 68 -19.50 -4.47 5.07
N ALA A 69 -18.68 -3.43 5.22
CA ALA A 69 -18.74 -2.47 6.32
C ALA A 69 -18.63 -3.09 7.73
N LEU A 70 -17.98 -4.26 7.90
CA LEU A 70 -17.64 -4.76 9.24
C LEU A 70 -16.83 -3.71 10.02
N PHE A 71 -16.10 -2.87 9.29
CA PHE A 71 -15.31 -1.75 9.79
C PHE A 71 -15.80 -0.45 9.12
N ASP A 72 -16.38 0.45 9.91
CA ASP A 72 -16.97 1.74 9.46
C ASP A 72 -15.90 2.80 9.11
N GLU A 73 -14.61 2.45 9.25
CA GLU A 73 -13.49 3.36 9.03
C GLU A 73 -13.39 3.86 7.57
N SER A 74 -13.65 3.00 6.58
CA SER A 74 -13.56 3.37 5.15
C SER A 74 -14.55 4.45 4.73
N GLY A 75 -15.80 4.37 5.21
CA GLY A 75 -16.83 5.39 4.96
C GLY A 75 -16.49 6.72 5.63
N ASN A 76 -16.03 6.65 6.89
CA ASN A 76 -15.58 7.82 7.64
C ASN A 76 -14.38 8.51 6.97
N ASP A 77 -13.43 7.75 6.43
CA ASP A 77 -12.26 8.30 5.75
C ASP A 77 -12.60 8.92 4.39
N LEU A 78 -13.54 8.33 3.63
CA LEU A 78 -14.08 8.94 2.42
C LEU A 78 -14.81 10.25 2.73
N GLY A 79 -15.65 10.26 3.77
CA GLY A 79 -16.37 11.45 4.22
C GLY A 79 -15.40 12.56 4.65
N TYR A 80 -14.36 12.19 5.40
CA TYR A 80 -13.32 13.11 5.84
C TYR A 80 -12.55 13.71 4.67
N LEU A 81 -12.12 12.87 3.73
CA LEU A 81 -11.36 13.28 2.55
C LEU A 81 -12.16 14.25 1.68
N LYS A 82 -13.46 13.99 1.50
CA LYS A 82 -14.38 14.90 0.78
C LYS A 82 -14.55 16.25 1.49
N SER A 83 -14.59 16.24 2.82
CA SER A 83 -14.94 17.43 3.61
C SER A 83 -13.75 18.32 3.92
N ASN A 84 -12.55 17.74 4.12
CA ASN A 84 -11.40 18.46 4.67
C ASN A 84 -10.18 18.47 3.74
N VAL A 85 -10.04 17.47 2.86
CA VAL A 85 -8.82 17.32 2.05
C VAL A 85 -9.04 17.80 0.62
N ILE A 86 -10.12 17.37 -0.02
CA ILE A 86 -10.43 17.75 -1.41
C ILE A 86 -10.78 19.23 -1.47
N GLY A 87 -10.20 19.92 -2.46
CA GLY A 87 -10.49 21.33 -2.71
C GLY A 87 -9.79 22.29 -1.73
N HIS A 88 -8.98 21.77 -0.82
CA HIS A 88 -8.22 22.55 0.15
C HIS A 88 -6.71 22.49 -0.14
N PRO A 89 -5.92 23.49 0.31
CA PRO A 89 -4.46 23.43 0.22
C PRO A 89 -3.88 22.20 0.93
N TYR A 90 -2.67 21.80 0.55
CA TYR A 90 -1.96 20.74 1.28
C TYR A 90 -1.75 21.17 2.75
N GLN A 91 -2.11 20.29 3.68
CA GLN A 91 -1.81 20.42 5.11
C GLN A 91 -1.37 19.06 5.63
N ALA A 92 -0.31 19.01 6.44
CA ALA A 92 0.19 17.75 7.01
C ALA A 92 -0.79 17.11 8.01
N ALA A 93 -1.64 17.93 8.63
CA ALA A 93 -2.70 17.48 9.50
C ALA A 93 -3.89 18.44 9.43
N TRP A 94 -5.11 17.92 9.56
CA TRP A 94 -6.35 18.70 9.59
C TRP A 94 -7.07 18.44 10.92
N PHE A 95 -7.51 19.52 11.57
CA PHE A 95 -8.26 19.41 12.82
C PHE A 95 -9.66 18.85 12.57
N HIS A 96 -10.08 17.91 13.42
CA HIS A 96 -11.40 17.29 13.38
C HIS A 96 -11.95 17.13 14.80
N GLY A 97 -12.72 18.13 15.26
CA GLY A 97 -13.15 18.19 16.65
C GLY A 97 -11.95 18.37 17.59
N ILE A 98 -11.76 17.42 18.53
CA ILE A 98 -10.66 17.42 19.51
C ILE A 98 -9.42 16.65 19.05
N ILE A 99 -9.43 16.05 17.86
CA ILE A 99 -8.29 15.29 17.32
C ILE A 99 -7.73 15.98 16.07
N SER A 100 -6.43 15.80 15.84
CA SER A 100 -5.80 16.15 14.57
C SER A 100 -5.62 14.87 13.76
N ARG A 101 -6.11 14.84 12.52
CA ARG A 101 -5.90 13.68 11.64
C ARG A 101 -4.73 13.94 10.71
N GLU A 102 -3.80 12.99 10.67
CA GLU A 102 -2.75 12.95 9.64
C GLU A 102 -3.39 12.76 8.25
N THR A 103 -2.88 13.49 7.27
CA THR A 103 -3.49 13.63 5.95
C THR A 103 -2.69 12.97 4.85
N LEU A 104 -1.44 12.57 5.10
CA LEU A 104 -0.58 11.95 4.09
C LEU A 104 -1.24 10.72 3.47
N PHE A 105 -1.80 9.85 4.31
CA PHE A 105 -2.59 8.71 3.85
C PHE A 105 -3.80 9.15 3.01
N HIS A 106 -4.51 10.22 3.40
CA HIS A 106 -5.65 10.71 2.63
C HIS A 106 -5.24 11.23 1.24
N TYR A 107 -4.08 11.88 1.13
CA TYR A 107 -3.54 12.31 -0.16
C TYR A 107 -3.17 11.12 -1.05
N TYR A 108 -2.62 10.05 -0.46
CA TYR A 108 -2.37 8.80 -1.17
C TYR A 108 -3.67 8.18 -1.72
N VAL A 109 -4.68 8.01 -0.86
CA VAL A 109 -5.99 7.46 -1.24
C VAL A 109 -6.68 8.33 -2.29
N TRP A 110 -6.59 9.66 -2.18
CA TRP A 110 -7.23 10.59 -3.11
C TRP A 110 -6.79 10.35 -4.56
N GLY A 111 -5.53 9.99 -4.80
CA GLY A 111 -5.04 9.63 -6.13
C GLY A 111 -5.84 8.49 -6.77
N PHE A 112 -6.09 7.42 -6.01
CA PHE A 112 -6.91 6.28 -6.46
C PHE A 112 -8.36 6.69 -6.71
N LEU A 113 -8.96 7.46 -5.79
CA LEU A 113 -10.35 7.90 -5.92
C LEU A 113 -10.56 8.80 -7.14
N LYS A 114 -9.56 9.61 -7.49
CA LYS A 114 -9.61 10.46 -8.69
C LYS A 114 -9.55 9.64 -9.98
N LEU A 115 -8.83 8.51 -9.98
CA LEU A 115 -8.66 7.64 -11.16
C LEU A 115 -9.82 6.65 -11.33
N PHE A 116 -10.29 6.06 -10.23
CA PHE A 116 -11.23 4.93 -10.25
C PHE A 116 -12.62 5.26 -9.67
N GLY A 117 -12.78 6.46 -9.12
CA GLY A 117 -14.03 6.99 -8.60
C GLY A 117 -14.11 7.02 -7.07
N PHE A 118 -15.06 7.81 -6.56
CA PHE A 118 -15.31 7.97 -5.13
C PHE A 118 -16.23 6.88 -4.60
N ASN A 119 -15.68 5.68 -4.42
CA ASN A 119 -16.40 4.51 -3.91
C ASN A 119 -15.48 3.64 -3.04
N ILE A 120 -16.09 2.75 -2.25
CA ILE A 120 -15.39 1.86 -1.31
C ILE A 120 -14.40 0.95 -2.05
N LEU A 121 -14.76 0.40 -3.22
CA LEU A 121 -13.86 -0.46 -3.98
C LEU A 121 -12.56 0.25 -4.38
N SER A 122 -12.64 1.52 -4.76
CA SER A 122 -11.47 2.33 -5.12
C SER A 122 -10.60 2.64 -3.90
N TYR A 123 -11.22 2.82 -2.73
CA TYR A 123 -10.53 2.96 -1.45
C TYR A 123 -9.79 1.67 -1.08
N GLU A 124 -10.45 0.52 -1.18
CA GLU A 124 -9.89 -0.80 -0.91
C GLU A 124 -8.77 -1.17 -1.88
N ALA A 125 -8.88 -0.77 -3.15
CA ALA A 125 -7.79 -0.90 -4.11
C ALA A 125 -6.55 -0.09 -3.68
N ALA A 126 -6.74 1.13 -3.16
CA ALA A 126 -5.65 1.93 -2.63
C ALA A 126 -5.01 1.24 -1.41
N LEU A 127 -5.82 0.73 -0.49
CA LEU A 127 -5.36 -0.01 0.68
C LEU A 127 -4.58 -1.28 0.31
N PHE A 128 -5.10 -2.03 -0.66
CA PHE A 128 -4.44 -3.23 -1.15
C PHE A 128 -3.05 -2.93 -1.71
N VAL A 129 -2.91 -1.85 -2.48
CA VAL A 129 -1.62 -1.45 -3.05
C VAL A 129 -0.63 -1.01 -1.98
N ILE A 130 -1.06 -0.26 -0.96
CA ILE A 130 -0.14 0.18 0.10
C ILE A 130 0.32 -1.00 0.95
N TRP A 131 -0.58 -1.95 1.24
CA TRP A 131 -0.24 -3.17 1.97
C TRP A 131 0.66 -4.12 1.17
N LEU A 132 0.40 -4.30 -0.13
CA LEU A 132 1.29 -5.05 -1.00
C LEU A 132 2.69 -4.41 -1.05
N THR A 133 2.76 -3.08 -1.09
CA THR A 133 4.04 -2.34 -1.07
C THR A 133 4.78 -2.57 0.25
N ALA A 134 4.09 -2.45 1.39
CA ALA A 134 4.65 -2.70 2.70
C ALA A 134 5.13 -4.16 2.85
N PHE A 135 4.35 -5.12 2.35
CA PHE A 135 4.70 -6.53 2.32
C PHE A 135 6.00 -6.77 1.52
N VAL A 136 6.07 -6.29 0.29
CA VAL A 136 7.26 -6.45 -0.57
C VAL A 136 8.48 -5.79 0.07
N PHE A 137 8.34 -4.57 0.60
CA PHE A 137 9.42 -3.88 1.27
C PHE A 137 9.94 -4.65 2.48
N ALA A 138 9.04 -5.16 3.34
CA ALA A 138 9.41 -5.96 4.50
C ALA A 138 10.15 -7.24 4.08
N LEU A 139 9.71 -7.93 3.03
CA LEU A 139 10.39 -9.14 2.54
C LEU A 139 11.77 -8.84 1.95
N LEU A 140 11.92 -7.74 1.20
CA LEU A 140 13.22 -7.31 0.69
C LEU A 140 14.16 -6.99 1.84
N LEU A 141 13.67 -6.35 2.91
CA LEU A 141 14.46 -6.02 4.09
C LEU A 141 14.90 -7.29 4.85
N VAL A 142 13.99 -8.24 5.06
CA VAL A 142 14.30 -9.53 5.69
C VAL A 142 15.32 -10.31 4.86
N ASP A 143 15.11 -10.42 3.54
CA ASP A 143 16.05 -11.11 2.67
C ASP A 143 17.42 -10.42 2.63
N LEU A 144 17.46 -9.08 2.67
CA LEU A 144 18.70 -8.32 2.75
C LEU A 144 19.50 -8.64 4.02
N PHE A 145 18.83 -8.71 5.18
CA PHE A 145 19.51 -8.95 6.46
C PHE A 145 19.89 -10.42 6.68
N PHE A 146 19.05 -11.36 6.26
CA PHE A 146 19.24 -12.77 6.58
C PHE A 146 19.76 -13.62 5.42
N GLY A 147 19.63 -13.15 4.18
CA GLY A 147 20.07 -13.86 2.97
C GLY A 147 19.46 -15.26 2.81
N SER A 148 18.34 -15.54 3.48
CA SER A 148 17.76 -16.89 3.61
C SER A 148 16.35 -16.93 3.05
N TYR A 149 16.15 -17.79 2.05
CA TYR A 149 14.83 -18.07 1.48
C TYR A 149 13.86 -18.63 2.52
N ILE A 150 14.35 -19.42 3.48
CA ILE A 150 13.51 -19.99 4.54
C ILE A 150 13.01 -18.88 5.47
N VAL A 151 13.91 -18.04 5.98
CA VAL A 151 13.54 -16.93 6.87
C VAL A 151 12.60 -15.96 6.17
N THR A 152 12.89 -15.64 4.90
CA THR A 152 12.03 -14.76 4.10
C THR A 152 10.65 -15.37 3.84
N SER A 153 10.58 -16.69 3.63
CA SER A 153 9.30 -17.40 3.47
C SER A 153 8.48 -17.43 4.76
N VAL A 154 9.13 -17.63 5.92
CA VAL A 154 8.47 -17.56 7.21
C VAL A 154 7.92 -16.14 7.44
N ALA A 155 8.73 -15.11 7.19
CA ALA A 155 8.26 -13.73 7.25
C ALA A 155 7.09 -13.48 6.30
N ALA A 156 7.17 -13.95 5.05
CA ALA A 156 6.09 -13.82 4.08
C ALA A 156 4.80 -14.45 4.57
N LEU A 157 4.83 -15.68 5.09
CA LEU A 157 3.66 -16.33 5.66
C LEU A 157 3.11 -15.57 6.86
N SER A 158 3.97 -15.08 7.76
CA SER A 158 3.56 -14.28 8.92
C SER A 158 2.89 -12.98 8.51
N PHE A 159 3.51 -12.17 7.65
CA PHE A 159 2.92 -10.92 7.18
C PHE A 159 1.67 -11.13 6.32
N ASN A 160 1.55 -12.27 5.63
CA ASN A 160 0.41 -12.56 4.78
C ASN A 160 -0.82 -13.04 5.58
N PHE A 161 -0.64 -13.73 6.71
CA PHE A 161 -1.75 -14.39 7.41
C PHE A 161 -1.90 -14.05 8.89
N LEU A 162 -0.98 -13.28 9.50
CA LEU A 162 -1.23 -12.78 10.84
C LEU A 162 -2.57 -12.02 10.82
N PRO A 163 -3.52 -12.34 11.72
CA PRO A 163 -4.89 -11.85 11.63
C PRO A 163 -4.98 -10.33 11.48
N PHE A 164 -4.09 -9.61 12.15
CA PHE A 164 -3.99 -8.16 12.02
C PHE A 164 -3.57 -7.72 10.61
N ALA A 165 -2.53 -8.30 10.01
CA ALA A 165 -2.11 -7.91 8.68
C ALA A 165 -3.15 -8.30 7.60
N PHE A 166 -3.72 -9.50 7.69
CA PHE A 166 -4.66 -10.00 6.69
C PHE A 166 -6.01 -9.27 6.73
N ILE A 167 -6.61 -9.14 7.91
CA ILE A 167 -7.93 -8.48 8.06
C ILE A 167 -7.79 -6.98 7.82
N TYR A 168 -6.76 -6.33 8.39
CA TYR A 168 -6.62 -4.87 8.29
C TYR A 168 -6.12 -4.39 6.92
N THR A 169 -5.80 -5.30 6.00
CA THR A 169 -5.45 -4.96 4.62
C THR A 169 -6.54 -4.10 3.96
N PHE A 170 -7.81 -4.29 4.32
CA PHE A 170 -8.94 -3.57 3.72
C PHE A 170 -9.71 -2.65 4.70
N VAL A 171 -9.27 -2.58 5.96
CA VAL A 171 -9.91 -1.77 7.01
C VAL A 171 -9.41 -0.33 7.02
N GLY A 172 -8.13 -0.12 6.70
CA GLY A 172 -7.54 1.23 6.73
C GLY A 172 -7.50 1.87 8.11
N TYR A 173 -7.43 1.07 9.18
CA TYR A 173 -7.40 1.58 10.55
C TYR A 173 -6.18 2.48 10.78
N ARG A 174 -6.40 3.60 11.46
CA ARG A 174 -5.34 4.58 11.76
C ARG A 174 -5.31 4.86 13.24
N TYR A 175 -4.11 5.09 13.77
CA TYR A 175 -3.96 5.58 15.13
C TYR A 175 -4.31 7.07 15.15
N PRO A 176 -5.38 7.49 15.85
CA PRO A 176 -5.61 8.91 16.08
C PRO A 176 -4.46 9.47 16.93
N MET A 177 -3.86 10.59 16.51
CA MET A 177 -2.99 11.37 17.38
C MET A 177 -3.88 12.23 18.27
N THR A 178 -3.96 11.87 19.55
CA THR A 178 -4.58 12.72 20.58
C THR A 178 -3.68 13.92 20.86
N VAL A 179 -4.28 15.09 21.04
CA VAL A 179 -3.59 16.32 21.45
C VAL A 179 -3.25 16.26 22.93
#